data_AF-A0A4R5FGP7-F1
#
_entry.id   AF-A0A4R5FGP7-F1
#
_cell.length_a   1.000
_cell.length_b   1.000
_cell.length_c   1.000
_cell.angle_alpha   90.00
_cell.angle_beta   90.00
_cell.angle_gamma   90.00
#
_symmetry.space_group_name_H-M   'P 1'
#
loop_
_entity.id
_entity.type
_entity.pdbx_description
1 polymer ?
#
loop_
_entity_poly.entity_id
_entity_poly.type
_entity_poly.pdbx_seq_one_letter_code
_entity_poly.pdbx_strand_id
1 'polypeptide(L)'
;MDGNFQNGFVNSLLVQDCWRSYFQIKYKTHQICILHLLWKFVFFEDRYESQWAINFKELLYEAIELKRNLTPIQYLNPILQRDKIIERLSVLLLTSVPKNRKDLCTFHKRIDKYKEYVFTFLFHDQVPQTTLLLKE
;
A
#
# COMPACT_ATOMS: atom_id res chain seq x y z
N MET A 1 -21.51 26.76 -19.37
CA MET A 1 -20.20 27.29 -19.80
C MET A 1 -19.16 26.31 -19.31
N ASP A 2 -18.90 25.35 -20.18
CA ASP A 2 -18.02 24.22 -20.00
C ASP A 2 -16.56 24.68 -20.14
N GLY A 3 -15.84 24.68 -19.01
CA GLY A 3 -14.42 24.98 -18.93
C GLY A 3 -13.59 23.71 -18.83
N ASN A 4 -13.40 23.05 -19.97
CA ASN A 4 -12.36 22.07 -20.31
C ASN A 4 -11.45 21.53 -19.19
N PHE A 5 -11.80 20.38 -18.63
CA PHE A 5 -10.84 19.42 -18.05
C PHE A 5 -10.39 18.39 -19.11
N GLN A 6 -10.03 18.84 -20.32
CA GLN A 6 -9.68 17.93 -21.43
C GLN A 6 -8.31 17.25 -21.28
N ASN A 7 -7.53 17.57 -20.24
CA ASN A 7 -6.30 16.86 -19.89
C ASN A 7 -6.36 16.43 -18.41
N GLY A 8 -7.29 15.53 -18.09
CA GLY A 8 -7.41 14.96 -16.76
C GLY A 8 -6.13 14.23 -16.37
N PHE A 9 -5.36 14.78 -15.43
CA PHE A 9 -4.45 14.08 -14.50
C PHE A 9 -3.59 12.90 -15.06
N VAL A 10 -3.21 12.94 -16.34
CA VAL A 10 -2.53 11.83 -17.04
C VAL A 10 -1.16 11.50 -16.43
N ASN A 11 -0.64 12.36 -15.57
CA ASN A 11 0.65 12.23 -14.87
C ASN A 11 0.56 12.24 -13.33
N SER A 12 -0.62 12.22 -12.71
CA SER A 12 -0.70 12.26 -11.24
C SER A 12 -0.78 10.86 -10.63
N LEU A 13 0.01 10.62 -9.59
CA LEU A 13 -0.15 9.49 -8.70
C LEU A 13 -1.27 9.78 -7.71
N LEU A 14 -2.21 8.84 -7.57
CA LEU A 14 -3.27 8.92 -6.58
C LEU A 14 -2.99 7.98 -5.42
N VAL A 15 -2.75 8.55 -4.23
CA VAL A 15 -2.66 7.78 -2.97
C VAL A 15 -4.06 7.66 -2.39
N GLN A 16 -4.53 6.43 -2.23
CA GLN A 16 -5.95 6.18 -1.96
C GLN A 16 -6.18 5.43 -0.68
N ASP A 17 -7.17 5.91 0.05
CA ASP A 17 -7.85 5.14 1.07
C ASP A 17 -8.50 3.97 0.32
N CYS A 18 -8.30 2.75 0.79
CA CYS A 18 -8.51 1.49 0.07
C CYS A 18 -10.00 1.19 -0.25
N TRP A 19 -10.75 2.14 -0.83
CA TRP A 19 -12.18 2.13 -1.09
C TRP A 19 -12.46 1.85 -2.58
N ARG A 20 -13.50 1.03 -2.83
CA ARG A 20 -13.79 0.44 -4.15
C ARG A 20 -14.10 1.46 -5.24
N SER A 21 -14.60 2.64 -4.90
CA SER A 21 -15.08 3.65 -5.85
C SER A 21 -13.97 4.26 -6.72
N TYR A 22 -12.71 4.19 -6.29
CA TYR A 22 -11.66 4.93 -6.98
C TYR A 22 -10.78 4.13 -7.94
N PHE A 23 -10.85 2.79 -7.91
CA PHE A 23 -10.17 1.94 -8.89
C PHE A 23 -10.82 1.98 -10.29
N GLN A 24 -11.83 2.82 -10.49
CA GLN A 24 -12.52 3.03 -11.78
C GLN A 24 -11.95 4.20 -12.60
N ILE A 25 -11.00 4.96 -12.05
CA ILE A 25 -10.41 6.13 -12.71
C ILE A 25 -9.07 5.72 -13.34
N LYS A 26 -8.87 6.02 -14.64
CA LYS A 26 -7.62 5.70 -15.36
C LYS A 26 -6.47 6.58 -14.86
N TYR A 27 -5.60 6.04 -14.02
CA TYR A 27 -4.30 6.63 -13.64
C TYR A 27 -3.14 5.74 -14.12
N LYS A 28 -1.92 6.30 -14.20
CA LYS A 28 -0.71 5.54 -14.59
C LYS A 28 -0.37 4.42 -13.61
N THR A 29 -0.62 4.62 -12.31
CA THR A 29 -0.46 3.62 -11.25
C THR A 29 -1.20 4.07 -9.99
N HIS A 30 -1.50 3.14 -9.09
CA HIS A 30 -2.16 3.40 -7.82
C HIS A 30 -1.22 3.08 -6.65
N GLN A 31 -1.30 3.86 -5.57
CA GLN A 31 -0.68 3.56 -4.29
C GLN A 31 -1.77 3.46 -3.23
N ILE A 32 -1.83 2.34 -2.51
CA ILE A 32 -2.70 2.24 -1.34
C ILE A 32 -2.09 3.09 -0.21
N CYS A 33 -2.88 3.93 0.43
CA CYS A 33 -2.38 4.76 1.52
C CYS A 33 -1.88 3.90 2.70
N ILE A 34 -0.58 3.98 3.00
CA ILE A 34 0.05 3.18 4.07
C ILE A 34 -0.51 3.55 5.46
N LEU A 35 -0.80 4.83 5.72
CA LEU A 35 -1.43 5.25 6.99
C LEU A 35 -2.77 4.54 7.24
N HIS A 36 -3.62 4.44 6.23
CA HIS A 36 -4.90 3.75 6.33
C HIS A 36 -4.73 2.25 6.54
N LEU A 37 -3.71 1.64 5.93
CA LEU A 37 -3.38 0.25 6.19
C LEU A 37 -2.93 0.06 7.64
N LEU A 38 -1.98 0.87 8.13
CA LEU A 38 -1.47 0.80 9.50
C LEU A 38 -2.60 0.91 10.53
N TRP A 39 -3.49 1.90 10.40
CA TRP A 39 -4.63 2.06 11.31
C TRP A 39 -5.55 0.84 11.29
N LYS A 40 -5.76 0.26 10.11
CA LYS A 40 -6.59 -0.94 10.00
C LYS A 40 -5.94 -2.17 10.63
N PHE A 41 -4.62 -2.29 10.54
CA PHE A 41 -3.87 -3.35 11.19
C PHE A 41 -3.84 -3.20 12.71
N VAL A 42 -3.66 -2.00 13.24
CA VAL A 42 -3.78 -1.73 14.69
C VAL A 42 -5.16 -2.12 15.19
N PHE A 43 -6.23 -1.75 14.48
CA PHE A 43 -7.58 -2.20 14.82
C PHE A 43 -7.72 -3.73 14.87
N PHE A 44 -7.11 -4.47 13.93
CA PHE A 44 -7.19 -5.94 13.92
C PHE A 44 -6.30 -6.60 14.96
N GLU A 45 -5.18 -5.99 15.31
CA GLU A 45 -4.34 -6.41 16.43
C GLU A 45 -5.11 -6.27 17.75
N ASP A 46 -5.65 -5.08 18.04
CA ASP A 46 -6.37 -4.80 19.28
C ASP A 46 -7.66 -5.61 19.41
N ARG A 47 -8.42 -5.72 18.31
CA ARG A 47 -9.75 -6.37 18.34
C ARG A 47 -9.68 -7.89 18.34
N TYR A 48 -8.65 -8.45 17.72
CA TYR A 48 -8.62 -9.86 17.35
C TYR A 48 -7.32 -10.58 17.72
N GLU A 49 -6.34 -9.89 18.32
CA GLU A 49 -5.00 -10.43 18.62
C GLU A 49 -4.41 -11.13 17.39
N SER A 50 -4.64 -10.51 16.22
CA SER A 50 -4.38 -11.15 14.94
C SER A 50 -2.88 -11.12 14.63
N GLN A 51 -2.20 -12.26 14.79
CA GLN A 51 -0.78 -12.37 14.42
C GLN A 51 -0.52 -11.98 12.96
N TRP A 52 -1.45 -12.30 12.07
CA TRP A 52 -1.39 -11.85 10.68
C TRP A 52 -1.34 -10.32 10.56
N ALA A 53 -2.10 -9.60 11.39
CA ALA A 53 -2.13 -8.14 11.37
C ALA A 53 -0.84 -7.55 11.95
N ILE A 54 -0.30 -8.14 13.02
CA ILE A 54 0.98 -7.77 13.61
C ILE A 54 2.11 -7.91 12.57
N ASN A 55 2.23 -9.09 11.95
CA ASN A 55 3.27 -9.37 10.97
C ASN A 55 3.15 -8.46 9.73
N PHE A 56 1.93 -8.14 9.29
CA PHE A 56 1.72 -7.23 8.17
C PHE A 56 2.10 -5.80 8.54
N LYS A 57 1.74 -5.34 9.75
CA LYS A 57 2.11 -4.02 10.27
C LYS A 57 3.64 -3.85 10.31
N GLU A 58 4.37 -4.86 10.77
CA GLU A 58 5.84 -4.89 10.75
C GLU A 58 6.39 -4.76 9.32
N LEU A 59 5.84 -5.53 8.38
CA LEU A 59 6.23 -5.44 6.97
C LEU A 59 6.02 -4.04 6.38
N LEU A 60 4.95 -3.33 6.77
CA LEU A 60 4.73 -1.94 6.36
C LEU A 60 5.81 -1.01 6.90
N TYR A 61 6.22 -1.17 8.17
CA TYR A 61 7.29 -0.37 8.76
C TYR A 61 8.63 -0.61 8.09
N GLU A 62 8.97 -1.86 7.78
CA GLU A 62 10.18 -2.20 7.03
C GLU A 62 10.20 -1.54 5.64
N ALA A 63 9.07 -1.53 4.95
CA ALA A 63 8.95 -0.88 3.66
C ALA A 63 9.13 0.65 3.76
N ILE A 64 8.53 1.28 4.76
CA ILE A 64 8.72 2.72 5.04
C ILE A 64 10.20 3.02 5.32
N GLU A 65 10.85 2.21 6.15
CA GLU A 65 12.26 2.39 6.50
C GLU A 65 13.16 2.22 5.27
N LEU A 66 12.92 1.20 4.44
CA LEU A 66 13.61 1.02 3.18
C LEU A 66 13.49 2.27 2.30
N LYS A 67 12.27 2.79 2.10
CA LYS A 67 12.03 4.00 1.30
C LYS A 67 12.81 5.21 1.81
N ARG A 68 12.86 5.41 3.13
CA ARG A 68 13.63 6.51 3.76
C ARG A 68 15.13 6.41 3.50
N ASN A 69 15.65 5.19 3.38
CA ASN A 69 17.07 4.92 3.19
C ASN A 69 17.48 4.81 1.71
N LEU A 70 16.52 4.83 0.78
CA LEU A 70 16.78 4.78 -0.66
C LEU A 70 17.02 6.17 -1.23
N THR A 71 18.08 6.27 -2.02
CA THR A 71 18.36 7.42 -2.90
C THR A 71 17.74 7.20 -4.28
N PRO A 72 17.45 8.26 -5.06
CA PRO A 72 16.88 8.13 -6.40
C PRO A 72 17.67 7.22 -7.35
N ILE A 73 19.01 7.22 -7.25
CA ILE A 73 19.89 6.40 -8.10
C ILE A 73 19.73 4.90 -7.80
N GLN A 74 19.42 4.53 -6.54
CA GLN A 74 19.26 3.12 -6.17
C GLN A 74 18.02 2.48 -6.81
N TYR A 75 16.98 3.25 -7.17
CA TYR A 75 15.80 2.74 -7.89
C TYR A 75 16.14 2.23 -9.30
N LEU A 76 17.28 2.65 -9.87
CA LEU A 76 17.74 2.22 -11.19
C LEU A 76 18.39 0.82 -11.17
N ASN A 77 18.60 0.25 -9.98
CA ASN A 77 19.27 -1.03 -9.78
C ASN A 77 18.35 -2.02 -9.04
N PRO A 78 18.66 -3.33 -9.06
CA PRO A 78 18.00 -4.30 -8.19
C PRO A 78 18.20 -3.95 -6.70
N ILE A 79 17.13 -4.05 -5.91
CA ILE A 79 17.13 -3.76 -4.47
C ILE A 79 16.71 -5.02 -3.73
N LEU A 80 17.69 -5.78 -3.21
CA LEU A 80 17.44 -7.06 -2.55
C LEU A 80 16.45 -6.95 -1.38
N GLN A 81 16.49 -5.85 -0.63
CA GLN A 81 15.57 -5.62 0.49
C GLN A 81 14.12 -5.44 0.03
N ARG A 82 13.90 -4.78 -1.12
CA ARG A 82 12.57 -4.66 -1.73
C ARG A 82 12.05 -6.04 -2.10
N ASP A 83 12.88 -6.87 -2.73
CA ASP A 83 12.47 -8.19 -3.18
C ASP A 83 12.06 -9.09 -2.00
N LYS A 84 12.81 -9.02 -0.89
CA LYS A 84 12.44 -9.67 0.38
C LYS A 84 11.10 -9.21 0.94
N ILE A 85 10.79 -7.91 0.85
CA ILE A 85 9.49 -7.36 1.28
C ILE A 85 8.34 -7.92 0.42
N ILE A 86 8.52 -8.01 -0.90
CA ILE A 86 7.51 -8.54 -1.81
C ILE A 86 7.29 -10.05 -1.61
N GLU A 87 8.36 -10.79 -1.34
CA GLU A 87 8.28 -12.21 -0.99
C GLU A 87 7.50 -12.41 0.32
N ARG A 88 7.84 -11.65 1.36
CA ARG A 88 7.12 -11.68 2.65
C ARG A 88 5.65 -11.30 2.50
N LEU A 89 5.32 -10.31 1.69
CA LEU A 89 3.93 -9.98 1.37
C LEU A 89 3.20 -11.18 0.78
N SER A 90 3.84 -11.87 -0.17
CA SER A 90 3.25 -13.05 -0.82
C SER A 90 2.98 -14.17 0.19
N VAL A 91 3.92 -14.44 1.10
CA VAL A 91 3.74 -15.44 2.18
C VAL A 91 2.60 -15.04 3.13
N LEU A 92 2.52 -13.77 3.52
CA LEU A 92 1.44 -13.28 4.38
C LEU A 92 0.05 -13.40 3.73
N LEU A 93 -0.05 -13.19 2.41
CA LEU A 93 -1.31 -13.30 1.68
C LEU A 93 -1.72 -14.76 1.42
N LEU A 94 -0.78 -15.70 1.44
CA LEU A 94 -1.06 -17.14 1.43
C LEU A 94 -1.52 -17.66 2.80
N THR A 95 -1.19 -16.94 3.87
CA THR A 95 -1.58 -17.32 5.24
C THR A 95 -3.08 -17.11 5.44
N SER A 96 -3.79 -18.14 5.91
CA SER A 96 -5.23 -18.02 6.15
C SER A 96 -5.53 -17.19 7.39
N VAL A 97 -6.50 -16.27 7.29
CA VAL A 97 -7.07 -15.56 8.44
C VAL A 97 -8.31 -16.28 9.00
N PRO A 98 -8.61 -16.17 10.31
CA PRO A 98 -9.78 -16.82 10.92
C PRO A 98 -11.11 -16.43 10.25
N LYS A 99 -11.85 -17.43 9.75
CA LYS A 99 -13.09 -17.23 8.98
C LYS A 99 -14.26 -16.66 9.79
N ASN A 100 -14.20 -16.73 11.12
CA ASN A 100 -15.20 -16.16 12.02
C ASN A 100 -15.14 -14.62 12.12
N ARG A 101 -14.10 -13.98 11.58
CA ARG A 101 -13.89 -12.52 11.59
C ARG A 101 -14.17 -11.94 10.19
N LYS A 102 -15.43 -11.56 9.92
CA LYS A 102 -15.91 -11.19 8.57
C LYS A 102 -15.19 -9.97 7.97
N ASP A 103 -14.93 -8.95 8.79
CA ASP A 103 -14.23 -7.73 8.40
C ASP A 103 -12.75 -7.99 8.09
N LEU A 104 -12.05 -8.78 8.92
CA LEU A 104 -10.68 -9.22 8.69
C LEU A 104 -10.58 -10.03 7.39
N CYS A 105 -11.48 -11.00 7.19
CA CYS A 105 -11.53 -11.79 5.96
C CYS A 105 -11.78 -10.92 4.72
N THR A 106 -12.69 -9.95 4.82
CA THR A 106 -13.00 -9.03 3.72
C THR A 106 -11.82 -8.13 3.40
N PHE A 107 -11.10 -7.67 4.42
CA PHE A 107 -9.91 -6.87 4.26
C PHE A 107 -8.77 -7.69 3.64
N HIS A 108 -8.49 -8.89 4.15
CA HIS A 108 -7.49 -9.80 3.60
C HIS A 108 -7.70 -10.04 2.09
N LYS A 109 -8.93 -10.41 1.69
CA LYS A 109 -9.27 -10.59 0.26
C LYS A 109 -9.08 -9.33 -0.57
N ARG A 110 -9.34 -8.16 0.03
CA ARG A 110 -9.15 -6.87 -0.65
C ARG A 110 -7.66 -6.57 -0.87
N ILE A 111 -6.83 -6.80 0.14
CA ILE A 111 -5.39 -6.60 0.02
C ILE A 111 -4.80 -7.57 -0.99
N ASP A 112 -5.18 -8.84 -0.97
CA ASP A 112 -4.71 -9.81 -1.97
C ASP A 112 -5.10 -9.40 -3.40
N LYS A 113 -6.33 -8.89 -3.59
CA LYS A 113 -6.77 -8.36 -4.88
C LYS A 113 -5.92 -7.18 -5.38
N TYR A 114 -5.45 -6.32 -4.48
CA TYR A 114 -4.74 -5.09 -4.83
C TYR A 114 -3.27 -5.09 -4.38
N LYS A 115 -2.68 -6.28 -4.21
CA LYS A 115 -1.34 -6.47 -3.63
C LYS A 115 -0.22 -5.75 -4.40
N GLU A 116 -0.37 -5.64 -5.71
CA GLU A 116 0.56 -4.91 -6.59
C GLU A 116 0.63 -3.41 -6.27
N TYR A 117 -0.41 -2.84 -5.65
CA TYR A 117 -0.50 -1.42 -5.30
C TYR A 117 -0.11 -1.10 -3.86
N VAL A 118 0.26 -2.11 -3.06
CA VAL A 118 0.60 -1.94 -1.63
C VAL A 118 1.96 -1.23 -1.50
N PHE A 119 2.94 -1.63 -2.32
CA PHE A 119 4.33 -1.15 -2.22
C PHE A 119 4.81 -0.42 -3.49
N THR A 120 3.91 0.20 -4.26
CA THR A 120 4.25 0.98 -5.47
C THR A 120 5.36 2.01 -5.20
N PHE A 121 5.39 2.59 -4.00
CA PHE A 121 6.43 3.55 -3.57
C PHE A 121 7.86 3.00 -3.49
N LEU A 122 8.03 1.66 -3.41
CA LEU A 122 9.34 1.00 -3.47
C LEU A 122 9.84 0.77 -4.90
N PHE A 123 8.97 0.94 -5.90
CA PHE A 123 9.33 0.81 -7.32
C PHE A 123 9.54 2.16 -7.99
N HIS A 124 8.97 3.22 -7.41
CA HIS A 124 9.01 4.55 -7.99
C HIS A 124 9.43 5.56 -6.92
N ASP A 125 10.59 6.18 -7.14
CA ASP A 125 11.14 7.21 -6.25
C ASP A 125 10.14 8.34 -5.97
N GLN A 126 9.45 8.80 -7.02
CA GLN A 126 8.52 9.93 -6.98
C GLN A 126 7.18 9.63 -6.29
N VAL A 127 6.95 8.37 -5.91
CA VAL A 127 5.73 7.94 -5.24
C VAL A 127 5.94 8.06 -3.73
N PRO A 128 5.20 8.94 -3.04
CA PRO A 128 5.27 9.04 -1.60
C PRO A 128 4.67 7.78 -0.95
N GLN A 129 5.27 7.37 0.15
CA GLN A 129 4.78 6.26 0.98
C GLN A 129 3.44 6.56 1.68
N THR A 130 3.11 7.84 1.92
CA THR A 130 1.89 8.25 2.62
C THR A 130 1.33 9.54 1.99
N THR A 131 0.00 9.75 2.03
CA THR A 131 -0.70 10.98 1.58
C THR A 131 -0.40 12.22 2.44
N LEU A 132 0.65 12.21 3.28
CA LEU A 132 1.05 13.42 3.96
C LEU A 132 1.74 14.32 2.92
N LEU A 133 0.98 15.32 2.45
CA LEU A 133 1.52 16.62 2.12
C LEU A 133 2.34 17.10 3.33
N LEU A 134 3.60 16.70 3.41
CA LEU A 134 4.59 17.45 4.15
C LEU A 134 4.89 18.69 3.30
N LYS A 135 3.98 19.68 3.38
CA LYS A 135 4.36 21.05 3.14
C LYS A 135 4.77 21.62 4.50
N GLU A 136 6.09 21.80 4.58
CA GLU A 136 6.82 22.82 5.35
C GLU A 136 6.77 22.71 6.88
#